data_AF-A0A949P7K3-F1
#
_entry.id   AF-A0A949P7K3-F1
#
_cell.length_a   1.000
_cell.length_b   1.000
_cell.length_c   1.000
_cell.angle_alpha   90.00
_cell.angle_beta   90.00
_cell.angle_gamma   90.00
#
_symmetry.space_group_name_H-M   'P 1'
#
loop_
_entity.id
_entity.type
_entity.pdbx_description
1 polymer ?
#
loop_
_entity_poly.entity_id
_entity_poly.type
_entity_poly.pdbx_seq_one_letter_code
_entity_poly.pdbx_strand_id
1 'polypeptide(L)'
;MTRRSALLMALTAAIALTACTSDGDETLSNDQYLSALEDVCAETRQLLDALPEPPQQISTANFAAEAASALVNEAARVRQIVAPEEIAADHRAFIANTEAQADAWRELGSLPETDADALEEVVTSIGQLTLGRDDLAAEMGASACVRAP
;
A
#
# COMPACT_ATOMS: atom_id res chain seq x y z
N MET A 1 64.49 3.25 -35.27
CA MET A 1 63.80 4.47 -35.75
C MET A 1 62.32 4.14 -35.68
N THR A 2 61.39 4.80 -34.99
CA THR A 2 61.26 6.13 -34.35
C THR A 2 59.96 6.00 -33.53
N ARG A 3 59.98 5.98 -32.18
CA ARG A 3 59.68 7.07 -31.23
C ARG A 3 58.28 7.73 -31.33
N ARG A 4 57.67 7.91 -30.13
CA ARG A 4 56.69 8.93 -29.68
C ARG A 4 55.21 8.61 -29.94
N SER A 5 54.23 8.96 -29.10
CA SER A 5 54.12 9.63 -27.79
C SER A 5 52.63 9.50 -27.40
N ALA A 6 52.27 9.09 -26.19
CA ALA A 6 51.77 9.91 -25.09
C ALA A 6 50.52 10.78 -25.39
N LEU A 7 49.42 10.54 -24.68
CA LEU A 7 48.74 11.56 -23.87
C LEU A 7 47.66 10.92 -22.99
N LEU A 8 47.90 10.97 -21.68
CA LEU A 8 46.90 10.84 -20.61
C LEU A 8 45.93 12.03 -20.71
N MET A 9 44.63 11.76 -20.71
CA MET A 9 43.62 12.75 -20.34
C MET A 9 43.06 12.38 -18.97
N ALA A 10 43.54 13.10 -17.95
CA ALA A 10 42.98 13.12 -16.62
C ALA A 10 41.68 13.94 -16.65
N LEU A 11 40.55 13.29 -16.39
CA LEU A 11 39.26 13.96 -16.23
C LEU A 11 39.10 14.34 -14.75
N THR A 12 39.42 15.60 -14.43
CA THR A 12 39.15 16.22 -13.13
C THR A 12 37.65 16.51 -13.02
N ALA A 13 36.89 15.65 -12.34
CA ALA A 13 35.51 15.93 -11.96
C ALA A 13 35.50 16.71 -10.64
N ALA A 14 35.33 18.03 -10.73
CA ALA A 14 35.13 18.89 -9.57
C ALA A 14 33.65 18.89 -9.14
N ILE A 15 33.41 18.30 -7.97
CA ILE A 15 32.51 18.70 -6.88
C ILE A 15 31.16 19.35 -7.28
N ALA A 16 30.08 18.63 -7.00
CA ALA A 16 28.92 19.22 -6.34
C ALA A 16 28.56 18.32 -5.14
N LEU A 17 28.94 18.76 -3.95
CA LEU A 17 28.33 18.30 -2.70
C LEU A 17 26.89 18.80 -2.73
N THR A 18 25.95 17.97 -3.19
CA THR A 18 24.55 18.19 -2.88
C THR A 18 24.40 18.04 -1.39
N ALA A 19 24.15 19.18 -0.74
CA ALA A 19 23.85 19.28 0.67
C ALA A 19 22.76 18.28 1.04
N CYS A 20 23.03 17.43 2.02
CA CYS A 20 21.99 16.85 2.86
C CYS A 20 21.27 18.02 3.53
N THR A 21 20.13 18.42 2.97
CA THR A 21 19.11 19.17 3.72
C THR A 21 18.22 18.13 4.39
N SER A 22 18.64 17.65 5.56
CA SER A 22 17.69 17.10 6.52
C SER A 22 17.21 18.27 7.36
N ASP A 23 15.98 18.71 7.14
CA ASP A 23 15.03 19.13 8.19
C ASP A 23 13.83 19.78 7.54
N GLY A 24 12.70 19.11 7.68
CA GLY A 24 11.42 19.46 7.13
C GLY A 24 10.65 18.18 6.85
N ASP A 25 9.89 17.70 7.84
CA ASP A 25 8.60 17.09 7.54
C ASP A 25 7.79 18.16 6.79
N GLU A 26 8.10 18.40 5.52
CA GLU A 26 7.25 19.20 4.66
C GLU A 26 6.00 18.37 4.47
N THR A 27 4.99 18.68 5.28
CA THR A 27 3.62 18.21 5.09
C THR A 27 3.28 18.41 3.62
N LEU A 28 2.92 17.32 2.95
CA LEU A 28 2.48 17.38 1.56
C LEU A 28 1.33 18.37 1.45
N SER A 29 1.23 19.08 0.31
CA SER A 29 -0.02 19.74 -0.01
C SER A 29 -1.15 18.70 -0.07
N ASN A 30 -2.39 19.12 0.15
CA ASN A 30 -3.53 18.19 0.09
C ASN A 30 -3.56 17.43 -1.25
N ASP A 31 -3.27 18.10 -2.38
CA ASP A 31 -3.21 17.45 -3.69
C ASP A 31 -2.08 16.42 -3.80
N GLN A 32 -0.90 16.71 -3.25
CA GLN A 32 0.23 15.78 -3.24
C GLN A 32 -0.04 14.57 -2.35
N TYR A 33 -0.65 14.79 -1.18
CA TYR A 33 -1.10 13.73 -0.29
C TYR A 33 -2.10 12.81 -0.99
N LEU A 34 -3.13 13.38 -1.61
CA LEU A 34 -4.18 12.62 -2.28
C LEU A 34 -3.62 11.82 -3.44
N SER A 35 -2.78 12.42 -4.28
CA SER A 35 -2.13 11.70 -5.38
C SER A 35 -1.32 10.51 -4.86
N ALA A 36 -0.51 10.70 -3.82
CA ALA A 36 0.30 9.62 -3.26
C ALA A 36 -0.55 8.49 -2.65
N LEU A 37 -1.64 8.85 -1.96
CA LEU A 37 -2.55 7.87 -1.37
C LEU A 37 -3.30 7.07 -2.45
N GLU A 38 -3.84 7.76 -3.45
CA GLU A 38 -4.57 7.16 -4.57
C GLU A 38 -3.68 6.23 -5.41
N ASP A 39 -2.42 6.58 -5.63
CA ASP A 39 -1.44 5.73 -6.31
C ASP A 39 -1.23 4.40 -5.58
N VAL A 40 -1.03 4.44 -4.24
CA VAL A 40 -0.86 3.22 -3.43
C VAL A 40 -2.11 2.34 -3.47
N CYS A 41 -3.30 2.94 -3.39
CA CYS A 41 -4.56 2.21 -3.49
C CYS A 41 -4.79 1.60 -4.87
N ALA A 42 -4.45 2.32 -5.95
CA ALA A 42 -4.58 1.85 -7.31
C ALA A 42 -3.67 0.64 -7.58
N GLU A 43 -2.42 0.71 -7.13
CA GLU A 43 -1.48 -0.41 -7.23
C GLU A 43 -1.95 -1.63 -6.42
N THR A 44 -2.47 -1.42 -5.22
CA THR A 44 -2.98 -2.54 -4.41
C THR A 44 -4.22 -3.16 -5.03
N ARG A 45 -5.15 -2.36 -5.58
CA ARG A 45 -6.29 -2.86 -6.35
C ARG A 45 -5.82 -3.71 -7.53
N GLN A 46 -4.83 -3.23 -8.29
CA GLN A 46 -4.30 -4.01 -9.42
C GLN A 46 -3.73 -5.36 -8.98
N LEU A 47 -3.06 -5.43 -7.82
CA LEU A 47 -2.58 -6.69 -7.28
C LEU A 47 -3.72 -7.63 -6.89
N LEU A 48 -4.75 -7.12 -6.21
CA LEU A 48 -5.92 -7.90 -5.79
C LEU A 48 -6.74 -8.39 -7.00
N ASP A 49 -6.98 -7.53 -7.99
CA ASP A 49 -7.72 -7.87 -9.22
C ASP A 49 -6.98 -8.90 -10.09
N ALA A 50 -5.66 -8.99 -9.95
CA ALA A 50 -4.83 -9.96 -10.65
C ALA A 50 -4.74 -11.32 -9.95
N LEU A 51 -5.31 -11.47 -8.74
CA LEU A 51 -5.31 -12.74 -8.04
C LEU A 51 -6.15 -13.78 -8.79
N PRO A 52 -5.67 -15.03 -8.92
CA PRO A 52 -6.48 -16.09 -9.51
C PRO A 52 -7.75 -16.34 -8.70
N GLU A 53 -8.85 -16.70 -9.35
CA GLU A 53 -10.13 -16.95 -8.67
C GLU A 53 -10.16 -18.33 -7.97
N PRO A 54 -10.51 -18.39 -6.68
CA PRO A 54 -10.76 -19.65 -6.00
C PRO A 54 -12.15 -20.23 -6.32
N PRO A 55 -12.36 -21.55 -6.12
CA PRO A 55 -11.35 -22.54 -5.76
C PRO A 55 -10.62 -23.16 -6.97
N GLN A 56 -11.00 -22.80 -8.21
CA GLN A 56 -10.52 -23.51 -9.40
C GLN A 56 -9.08 -23.16 -9.78
N GLN A 57 -8.64 -21.92 -9.55
CA GLN A 57 -7.31 -21.44 -9.97
C GLN A 57 -6.33 -21.32 -8.80
N ILE A 58 -6.85 -21.15 -7.57
CA ILE A 58 -6.10 -21.06 -6.32
C ILE A 58 -6.97 -21.59 -5.17
N SER A 59 -6.38 -22.06 -4.08
CA SER A 59 -7.16 -22.40 -2.88
C SER A 59 -7.63 -21.12 -2.16
N THR A 60 -8.74 -21.19 -1.42
CA THR A 60 -9.22 -20.10 -0.58
C THR A 60 -8.15 -19.62 0.40
N ALA A 61 -7.42 -20.56 1.03
CA ALA A 61 -6.34 -20.23 1.96
C ALA A 61 -5.20 -19.44 1.30
N ASN A 62 -4.78 -19.82 0.09
CA ASN A 62 -3.72 -19.11 -0.61
C ASN A 62 -4.21 -17.75 -1.13
N PHE A 63 -5.44 -17.66 -1.65
CA PHE A 63 -6.05 -16.39 -2.03
C PHE A 63 -6.08 -15.41 -0.85
N ALA A 64 -6.54 -15.89 0.30
CA ALA A 64 -6.66 -15.09 1.51
C ALA A 64 -5.28 -14.62 2.03
N ALA A 65 -4.25 -15.47 1.93
CA ALA A 65 -2.89 -15.10 2.28
C ALA A 65 -2.32 -14.00 1.35
N GLU A 66 -2.55 -14.11 0.04
CA GLU A 66 -2.12 -13.10 -0.93
C GLU A 66 -2.85 -11.77 -0.74
N ALA A 67 -4.17 -11.82 -0.51
CA ALA A 67 -4.97 -10.64 -0.19
C ALA A 67 -4.47 -9.94 1.09
N ALA A 68 -4.22 -10.71 2.16
CA ALA A 68 -3.65 -10.17 3.39
C ALA A 68 -2.27 -9.54 3.19
N SER A 69 -1.41 -10.16 2.37
CA SER A 69 -0.08 -9.64 2.04
C SER A 69 -0.17 -8.30 1.30
N ALA A 70 -1.05 -8.19 0.31
CA ALA A 70 -1.30 -6.96 -0.43
C ALA A 70 -1.77 -5.83 0.51
N LEU A 71 -2.67 -6.13 1.44
CA LEU A 71 -3.20 -5.15 2.41
C LEU A 71 -2.15 -4.69 3.43
N VAL A 72 -1.31 -5.59 3.94
CA VAL A 72 -0.19 -5.18 4.80
C VAL A 72 0.78 -4.28 4.07
N ASN A 73 1.05 -4.57 2.79
CA ASN A 73 1.89 -3.70 1.96
C ASN A 73 1.23 -2.33 1.74
N GLU A 74 -0.07 -2.28 1.43
CA GLU A 74 -0.83 -1.02 1.34
C GLU A 74 -0.68 -0.20 2.63
N ALA A 75 -1.00 -0.79 3.79
CA ALA A 75 -0.90 -0.10 5.07
C ALA A 75 0.52 0.39 5.37
N ALA A 76 1.55 -0.41 5.07
CA ALA A 76 2.94 -0.04 5.26
C ALA A 76 3.37 1.13 4.36
N ARG A 77 2.91 1.17 3.12
CA ARG A 77 3.18 2.25 2.17
C ARG A 77 2.41 3.52 2.50
N VAL A 78 1.13 3.40 2.84
CA VAL A 78 0.30 4.54 3.25
C VAL A 78 0.89 5.19 4.51
N ARG A 79 1.40 4.41 5.46
CA ARG A 79 2.10 4.92 6.65
C ARG A 79 3.32 5.79 6.34
N GLN A 80 3.92 5.67 5.16
CA GLN A 80 5.06 6.49 4.74
C GLN A 80 4.61 7.84 4.14
N ILE A 81 3.31 8.04 3.91
CA ILE A 81 2.75 9.28 3.38
C ILE A 81 2.49 10.23 4.55
N VAL A 82 3.07 11.43 4.48
CA VAL A 82 2.86 12.46 5.49
C VAL A 82 1.50 13.12 5.27
N ALA A 83 0.54 12.81 6.14
CA ALA A 83 -0.80 13.39 6.09
C ALA A 83 -0.81 14.84 6.63
N PRO A 84 -1.55 15.77 5.98
CA PRO A 84 -1.92 17.05 6.56
C PRO A 84 -2.61 16.88 7.92
N GLU A 85 -2.38 17.82 8.85
CA GLU A 85 -2.88 17.74 10.24
C GLU A 85 -4.41 17.54 10.31
N GLU A 86 -5.13 18.21 9.40
CA GLU A 86 -6.59 18.19 9.29
C GLU A 86 -7.18 16.79 9.05
N ILE A 87 -6.43 15.92 8.35
CA ILE A 87 -6.86 14.56 7.98
C ILE A 87 -6.00 13.46 8.62
N ALA A 88 -5.06 13.83 9.49
CA ALA A 88 -4.12 12.89 10.09
C ALA A 88 -4.81 11.83 10.97
N ALA A 89 -5.98 12.15 11.55
CA ALA A 89 -6.78 11.19 12.29
C ALA A 89 -7.37 10.11 11.38
N ASP A 90 -8.02 10.52 10.28
CA ASP A 90 -8.65 9.63 9.31
C ASP A 90 -7.59 8.79 8.58
N HIS A 91 -6.43 9.37 8.29
CA HIS A 91 -5.28 8.66 7.74
C HIS A 91 -4.82 7.50 8.65
N ARG A 92 -4.68 7.75 9.96
CA ARG A 92 -4.31 6.69 10.92
C ARG A 92 -5.41 5.64 11.04
N ALA A 93 -6.68 6.05 11.02
CA ALA A 93 -7.80 5.14 11.06
C ALA A 93 -7.85 4.26 9.80
N PHE A 94 -7.54 4.83 8.63
CA PHE A 94 -7.46 4.10 7.36
C PHE A 94 -6.38 3.03 7.42
N ILE A 95 -5.17 3.37 7.89
CA ILE A 95 -4.09 2.39 8.07
C ILE A 95 -4.53 1.26 9.02
N ALA A 96 -5.08 1.60 10.19
CA ALA A 96 -5.51 0.62 11.17
C ALA A 96 -6.61 -0.30 10.63
N ASN A 97 -7.57 0.25 9.86
CA ASN A 97 -8.61 -0.53 9.21
C ASN A 97 -8.01 -1.47 8.15
N THR A 98 -7.10 -0.99 7.30
CA THR A 98 -6.42 -1.82 6.29
C THR A 98 -5.62 -2.96 6.93
N GLU A 99 -4.98 -2.72 8.08
CA GLU A 99 -4.30 -3.77 8.86
C GLU A 99 -5.29 -4.78 9.44
N ALA A 100 -6.43 -4.33 9.98
CA ALA A 100 -7.49 -5.21 10.47
C ALA A 100 -8.08 -6.08 9.36
N GLN A 101 -8.22 -5.56 8.13
CA GLN A 101 -8.61 -6.37 6.98
C GLN A 101 -7.59 -7.44 6.67
N ALA A 102 -6.30 -7.10 6.69
CA ALA A 102 -5.24 -8.08 6.46
C ALA A 102 -5.30 -9.22 7.48
N ASP A 103 -5.58 -8.91 8.75
CA ASP A 103 -5.74 -9.91 9.80
C ASP A 103 -7.00 -10.77 9.59
N ALA A 104 -8.12 -10.18 9.22
CA ALA A 104 -9.35 -10.93 8.90
C ALA A 104 -9.16 -11.87 7.69
N TRP A 105 -8.42 -11.44 6.66
CA TRP A 105 -8.06 -12.31 5.54
C TRP A 105 -7.14 -13.47 5.98
N ARG A 106 -6.18 -13.24 6.87
CA ARG A 106 -5.37 -14.34 7.43
C ARG A 106 -6.21 -15.34 8.21
N GLU A 107 -7.15 -14.83 9.00
CA GLU A 107 -8.08 -15.65 9.76
C GLU A 107 -8.91 -16.52 8.81
N LEU A 108 -9.50 -15.94 7.76
CA LEU A 108 -10.25 -16.65 6.73
C LEU A 108 -9.43 -17.80 6.13
N GLY A 109 -8.17 -17.54 5.78
CA GLY A 109 -7.29 -18.56 5.21
C GLY A 109 -6.87 -19.67 6.17
N SER A 110 -7.04 -19.46 7.48
CA SER A 110 -6.71 -20.43 8.52
C SER A 110 -7.89 -21.30 8.97
N LEU A 111 -9.12 -20.88 8.67
CA LEU A 111 -10.33 -21.59 9.06
C LEU A 111 -10.53 -22.87 8.24
N PRO A 112 -10.97 -23.98 8.86
CA PRO A 112 -11.37 -25.16 8.13
C PRO A 112 -12.68 -24.90 7.36
N GLU A 113 -12.77 -25.36 6.11
CA GLU A 113 -13.96 -25.17 5.25
C GLU A 113 -15.25 -25.78 5.83
N THR A 114 -15.13 -26.67 6.82
CA THR A 114 -16.26 -27.32 7.50
C THR A 114 -16.89 -26.47 8.60
N ASP A 115 -16.25 -25.37 9.00
CA ASP A 115 -16.75 -24.47 10.06
C ASP A 115 -17.50 -23.28 9.44
N ALA A 116 -18.73 -23.55 9.00
CA ALA A 116 -19.53 -22.58 8.26
C ALA A 116 -19.84 -21.31 9.06
N ASP A 117 -20.09 -21.44 10.37
CA ASP A 117 -20.42 -20.30 11.23
C ASP A 117 -19.21 -19.37 11.38
N ALA A 118 -18.00 -19.92 11.61
CA ALA A 118 -16.78 -19.12 11.70
C ALA A 118 -16.43 -18.44 10.36
N LEU A 119 -16.65 -19.13 9.23
CA LEU A 119 -16.46 -18.55 7.90
C LEU A 119 -17.41 -17.36 7.65
N GLU A 120 -18.69 -17.51 8.00
CA GLU A 120 -19.69 -16.44 7.85
C GLU A 120 -19.33 -15.21 8.70
N GLU A 121 -18.87 -15.42 9.93
CA GLU A 121 -18.43 -14.34 10.83
C GLU A 121 -17.25 -13.56 10.23
N VAL A 122 -16.22 -14.26 9.76
CA VAL A 122 -15.02 -13.61 9.18
C VAL A 122 -15.35 -12.89 7.87
N VAL A 123 -16.14 -13.49 6.99
CA VAL A 123 -16.57 -12.83 5.74
C VAL A 123 -17.39 -11.57 6.04
N THR A 124 -18.28 -11.63 7.04
CA THR A 124 -19.04 -10.46 7.49
C THR A 124 -18.11 -9.36 8.03
N SER A 125 -17.11 -9.74 8.83
CA SER A 125 -16.09 -8.82 9.35
C SER A 125 -15.30 -8.13 8.22
N ILE A 126 -14.83 -8.89 7.23
CA ILE A 126 -14.14 -8.35 6.04
C ILE A 126 -15.03 -7.33 5.30
N GLY A 127 -16.31 -7.65 5.13
CA GLY A 127 -17.28 -6.73 4.50
C GLY A 127 -17.47 -5.43 5.29
N GLN A 128 -17.65 -5.52 6.61
CA GLN A 128 -17.78 -4.35 7.49
C GLN A 128 -16.53 -3.47 7.48
N LEU A 129 -15.34 -4.09 7.54
CA LEU A 129 -14.08 -3.37 7.47
C LEU A 129 -13.90 -2.68 6.12
N THR A 130 -14.28 -3.35 5.02
CA THR A 130 -14.25 -2.76 3.68
C THR A 130 -15.13 -1.51 3.60
N LEU A 131 -16.37 -1.58 4.09
CA LEU A 131 -17.26 -0.41 4.16
C LEU A 131 -16.66 0.73 5.00
N GLY A 132 -16.15 0.42 6.19
CA GLY A 132 -15.52 1.44 7.05
C GLY A 132 -14.27 2.07 6.42
N ARG A 133 -13.49 1.29 5.65
CA ARG A 133 -12.34 1.80 4.90
C ARG A 133 -12.76 2.71 3.75
N ASP A 134 -13.85 2.37 3.07
CA ASP A 134 -14.39 3.17 1.98
C ASP A 134 -14.98 4.49 2.48
N ASP A 135 -15.64 4.49 3.63
CA ASP A 135 -16.10 5.71 4.31
C ASP A 135 -14.90 6.63 4.64
N LEU A 136 -13.83 6.08 5.23
CA LEU A 136 -12.60 6.82 5.52
C LEU A 136 -11.93 7.37 4.25
N ALA A 137 -11.91 6.57 3.17
CA ALA A 137 -11.38 7.02 1.88
C ALA A 137 -12.21 8.20 1.32
N ALA A 138 -13.53 8.15 1.44
CA ALA A 138 -14.41 9.22 1.02
C ALA A 138 -14.25 10.49 1.87
N GLU A 139 -14.13 10.36 3.19
CA GLU A 139 -13.87 11.47 4.12
C GLU A 139 -12.55 12.19 3.80
N MET A 140 -11.50 11.42 3.47
CA MET A 140 -10.23 11.97 3.02
C MET A 140 -10.27 12.53 1.59
N GLY A 141 -11.29 12.22 0.79
CA GLY A 141 -11.38 12.60 -0.63
C GLY A 141 -10.57 11.72 -1.59
N ALA A 142 -10.08 10.57 -1.14
CA ALA A 142 -9.29 9.61 -1.92
C ALA A 142 -10.20 8.60 -2.64
N SER A 143 -10.93 9.06 -3.65
CA SER A 143 -11.92 8.24 -4.38
C SER A 143 -11.33 6.97 -4.98
N ALA A 144 -10.06 7.00 -5.42
CA ALA A 144 -9.38 5.83 -5.96
C ALA A 144 -9.10 4.74 -4.89
N CYS A 145 -9.28 5.04 -3.60
CA CYS A 145 -9.17 4.07 -2.51
C CYS A 145 -10.49 3.35 -2.19
N VAL A 146 -11.64 3.80 -2.70
CA VAL A 146 -12.92 3.10 -2.49
C VAL A 146 -12.92 1.76 -3.24
N ARG A 147 -13.20 0.65 -2.57
CA ARG A 147 -13.30 -0.67 -3.20
C ARG A 147 -14.77 -1.01 -3.38
N ALA A 148 -15.26 -0.87 -4.62
CA ALA A 148 -16.63 -1.26 -4.94
C ALA A 148 -16.94 -2.69 -4.42
N PRO A 149 -18.16 -2.92 -3.90
CA PRO A 149 -18.56 -4.22 -3.37
C PRO A 149 -18.64 -5.32 -4.43
#